data_AF-A0A7V1TW81-F1
#
_entry.id   AF-A0A7V1TW81-F1
#
_cell.length_a   1.000
_cell.length_b   1.000
_cell.length_c   1.000
_cell.angle_alpha   90.00
_cell.angle_beta   90.00
_cell.angle_gamma   90.00
#
_symmetry.space_group_name_H-M   'P 1'
#
loop_
_entity.id
_entity.type
_entity.pdbx_description
1 polymer ?
#
loop_
_entity_poly.entity_id
_entity_poly.type
_entity_poly.pdbx_seq_one_letter_code
_entity_poly.pdbx_strand_id
1 'polypeptide(L)' 'MSAKVFIVKYDSQADYKVCFVDYDSQQKNHQIIAGGKLVQYESQANVKVSIVKYPSQADILIMRKNFPK' A
#
# COMPACT_ATOMS: atom_id res chain seq x y z
N MET A 1 1.75 12.06 11.87
CA MET A 1 0.44 11.38 11.77
C MET A 1 0.65 10.05 11.08
N SER A 2 0.34 8.92 11.71
CA SER A 2 0.51 7.59 11.08
C SER A 2 -0.71 7.27 10.21
N ALA A 3 -0.50 7.00 8.92
CA ALA A 3 -1.56 6.53 8.04
C ALA A 3 -2.02 5.13 8.47
N LYS A 4 -3.32 4.92 8.66
CA LYS A 4 -3.88 3.58 8.92
C LYS A 4 -4.26 2.95 7.58
N VAL A 5 -3.65 1.82 7.26
CA VAL A 5 -3.74 1.18 5.95
C VAL A 5 -4.48 -0.14 6.07
N PHE A 6 -5.45 -0.36 5.18
CA PHE A 6 -6.23 -1.60 5.12
C PHE A 6 -6.11 -2.25 3.75
N ILE A 7 -5.86 -3.57 3.74
CA ILE A 7 -5.71 -4.33 2.51
C ILE A 7 -7.08 -4.85 2.09
N VAL A 8 -7.52 -4.46 0.90
CA VAL A 8 -8.75 -4.98 0.29
C VAL A 8 -8.42 -6.09 -0.71
N LYS A 9 -9.37 -7.00 -0.88
CA LYS A 9 -9.23 -8.15 -1.80
C LYS A 9 -9.40 -7.73 -3.26
N TYR A 10 -10.21 -6.71 -3.51
CA TYR A 10 -10.56 -6.26 -4.85
C TYR A 10 -10.03 -4.85 -5.10
N ASP A 11 -9.45 -4.68 -6.27
CA ASP A 11 -8.95 -3.42 -6.78
C ASP A 11 -9.99 -2.30 -6.77
N SER A 12 -11.23 -2.63 -7.13
CA SER A 12 -12.35 -1.68 -7.17
C SER A 12 -12.76 -1.14 -5.80
N GLN A 13 -12.27 -1.73 -4.70
CA GLN A 13 -12.52 -1.29 -3.33
C GLN A 13 -11.33 -0.49 -2.75
N ALA A 14 -10.21 -0.44 -3.47
CA ALA A 14 -9.00 0.24 -3.03
C ALA A 14 -9.00 1.68 -3.53
N ASP A 15 -8.43 2.56 -2.71
CA ASP A 15 -8.11 3.92 -3.13
C ASP A 15 -6.83 3.93 -3.98
N TYR A 16 -5.88 3.02 -3.68
CA TYR A 16 -4.59 2.93 -4.37
C TYR A 16 -4.15 1.48 -4.59
N LYS A 17 -3.44 1.27 -5.70
CA LYS A 17 -2.85 -0.03 -6.05
C LYS A 17 -1.39 -0.09 -5.63
N VAL A 18 -1.04 -1.10 -4.84
CA VAL A 18 0.30 -1.28 -4.29
C VAL A 18 0.95 -2.51 -4.94
N CYS A 19 2.18 -2.35 -5.42
CA CYS A 19 3.00 -3.47 -5.86
C CYS A 19 4.31 -3.50 -5.07
N PHE A 20 4.72 -4.72 -4.74
CA PHE A 20 5.99 -4.96 -4.07
C PHE A 20 7.13 -4.97 -5.07
N VAL A 21 8.17 -4.20 -4.78
CA VAL A 21 9.41 -4.15 -5.56
C VAL A 21 10.59 -4.64 -4.72
N ASP A 22 11.57 -5.21 -5.39
CA ASP A 22 12.77 -5.76 -4.75
C ASP A 22 13.86 -4.70 -4.54
N TYR A 23 13.83 -3.61 -5.30
CA TYR A 23 14.83 -2.55 -5.27
C TYR A 23 14.25 -1.22 -4.81
N ASP A 24 15.01 -0.51 -3.98
CA ASP A 24 14.66 0.82 -3.44
C ASP A 24 14.48 1.85 -4.57
N SER A 25 15.31 1.75 -5.61
CA SER A 25 15.26 2.60 -6.81
C SER A 25 13.97 2.46 -7.62
N GLN A 26 13.21 1.38 -7.41
CA GLN A 26 11.92 1.15 -8.07
C GLN A 26 10.75 1.68 -7.23
N GLN A 27 10.99 2.13 -6.00
CA GLN A 27 9.91 2.65 -5.16
C GLN A 27 9.36 3.95 -5.73
N LYS A 28 8.04 4.09 -5.67
CA LYS A 28 7.30 5.22 -6.21
C LYS A 28 6.14 5.50 -5.28
N ASN A 29 6.01 6.75 -4.83
CA ASN A 29 4.93 7.19 -3.95
C ASN A 29 4.82 6.41 -2.61
N HIS A 30 5.85 5.65 -2.23
CA HIS A 30 5.84 4.83 -1.01
C HIS A 30 5.65 5.65 0.27
N GLN A 31 6.02 6.93 0.25
CA GLN A 31 5.96 7.85 1.38
C GLN A 31 4.53 8.08 1.90
N ILE A 32 3.51 7.86 1.06
CA ILE A 32 2.09 8.03 1.43
C ILE A 32 1.69 7.06 2.54
N ILE A 33 2.18 5.83 2.46
CA ILE A 33 1.86 4.74 3.39
C ILE A 33 3.07 4.32 4.24
N ALA A 34 4.29 4.71 3.89
CA ALA A 34 5.49 4.36 4.65
C ALA A 34 5.41 4.93 6.07
N GLY A 35 5.65 4.07 7.06
CA GLY A 35 5.50 4.43 8.49
C GLY A 35 4.05 4.47 8.99
N GLY A 36 3.10 4.03 8.16
CA GLY A 36 1.72 3.75 8.57
C GLY A 36 1.60 2.49 9.43
N LYS A 37 0.38 2.26 9.93
CA LYS A 37 -0.01 1.04 10.66
C LYS A 37 -1.00 0.24 9.84
N LEU A 38 -0.80 -1.07 9.76
CA LEU A 38 -1.76 -1.97 9.13
C LEU A 38 -2.91 -2.25 10.11
N VAL A 39 -4.14 -1.97 9.67
CA VAL A 39 -5.33 -2.25 10.46
C VAL A 39 -6.07 -3.47 9.91
N GLN A 40 -6.80 -4.16 10.77
CA GLN A 40 -7.60 -5.34 10.41
C GLN A 40 -9.02 -4.99 9.98
N TYR A 41 -9.48 -3.77 10.24
CA TYR A 41 -10.84 -3.34 9.96
C TYR A 41 -10.84 -2.08 9.11
N GLU A 42 -11.68 -2.10 8.08
CA GLU A 42 -11.87 -0.97 7.16
C GLU A 42 -12.29 0.31 7.88
N SER A 43 -13.14 0.20 8.90
CA SER A 43 -13.61 1.34 9.72
C SER A 43 -12.49 2.05 10.49
N GLN A 44 -11.34 1.39 10.68
CA GLN A 44 -10.17 1.98 11.31
C GLN A 44 -9.19 2.54 10.29
N ALA A 45 -9.37 2.24 9.00
CA ALA A 45 -8.43 2.60 7.96
C ALA A 45 -8.69 4.02 7.47
N ASN A 46 -7.61 4.75 7.21
CA ASN A 46 -7.66 6.01 6.49
C ASN A 46 -7.46 5.80 4.98
N VAL A 47 -6.77 4.72 4.60
CA VAL A 47 -6.43 4.40 3.21
C VAL A 47 -6.63 2.92 2.95
N LYS A 48 -7.34 2.58 1.87
CA LYS A 48 -7.48 1.19 1.40
C LYS A 48 -6.55 0.95 0.23
N VAL A 49 -5.83 -0.17 0.29
CA VAL A 49 -4.87 -0.54 -0.74
C VAL A 49 -5.16 -1.94 -1.28
N SER A 50 -5.05 -2.12 -2.60
CA SER A 50 -5.05 -3.43 -3.24
C SER A 50 -3.63 -3.84 -3.56
N ILE A 51 -3.33 -5.14 -3.48
CA ILE A 51 -2.03 -5.66 -3.90
C ILE A 51 -2.17 -6.15 -5.34
N VAL A 52 -1.40 -5.54 -6.25
CA VAL A 52 -1.34 -5.95 -7.65
C VAL A 52 -0.04 -6.68 -7.96
N LYS A 53 -0.08 -7.53 -8.99
CA LYS A 53 1.05 -8.38 -9.37
C LYS A 53 2.11 -7.62 -10.19
N TYR A 54 1.69 -6.60 -10.93
CA TYR A 54 2.56 -5.88 -11.86
C TYR A 54 2.71 -4.41 -11.48
N PRO A 55 3.93 -3.87 -11.54
CA PRO A 55 4.20 -2.47 -11.20
C PRO A 55 3.50 -1.50 -12.16
N SER A 56 3.23 -1.90 -13.41
CA SER A 56 2.48 -1.11 -14.38
C SER A 56 1.02 -0.87 -13.99
N GLN A 57 0.47 -1.71 -13.11
CA GLN A 57 -0.88 -1.58 -12.57
C GLN A 57 -0.88 -0.88 -11.21
N ALA A 58 0.28 -0.53 -10.66
CA ALA A 58 0.38 0.02 -9.31
C ALA A 58 0.55 1.54 -9.34
N ASP A 59 -0.17 2.22 -8.46
CA ASP A 59 0.03 3.64 -8.18
C ASP A 59 1.20 3.84 -7.22
N ILE A 60 1.43 2.86 -6.34
CA ILE A 60 2.45 2.88 -5.30
C ILE A 60 3.36 1.64 -5.44
N LEU A 61 4.65 1.89 -5.56
CA LEU A 61 5.69 0.86 -5.53
C LEU A 61 6.43 0.96 -4.21
N ILE A 62 6.37 -0.09 -3.41
CA ILE A 62 6.96 -0.11 -2.07
C ILE A 62 7.66 -1.43 -1.82
N MET A 63 8.80 -1.36 -1.12
CA MET A 63 9.47 -2.58 -0.67
C MET A 63 8.70 -3.20 0.49
N ARG A 64 8.67 -4.54 0.56
CA ARG A 64 8.05 -5.28 1.68
C ARG A 64 8.57 -4.82 3.05
N LYS A 65 9.84 -4.41 3.12
CA LYS A 65 10.49 -3.91 4.34
C LYS A 65 9.89 -2.57 4.84
N ASN A 66 9.38 -1.72 3.93
CA ASN A 66 8.82 -0.40 4.24
C ASN A 66 7.29 -0.42 4.38
N PHE A 67 6.65 -1.55 4.07
CA PHE A 67 5.20 -1.67 4.12
C PHE A 67 4.68 -1.58 5.56
N PRO A 68 3.53 -0.91 5.80
CA PRO A 68 2.90 -0.83 7.11
C PRO A 68 2.79 -2.20 7.79
N LYS A 69 3.12 -2.23 9.08
CA LYS A 69 2.97 -3.40 9.96
C LYS A 69 1.82 -3.21 10.92
#